data_AF-A0A5E4DCH3-F1
#
_entry.id   AF-A0A5E4DCH3-F1
#
_cell.length_a   1.000
_cell.length_b   1.000
_cell.length_c   1.000
_cell.angle_alpha   90.00
_cell.angle_beta   90.00
_cell.angle_gamma   90.00
#
_symmetry.space_group_name_H-M   'P 1'
#
loop_
_entity.id
_entity.type
_entity.pdbx_description
1 polymer ?
#
loop_
_entity_poly.entity_id
_entity_poly.type
_entity_poly.pdbx_seq_one_letter_code
_entity_poly.pdbx_strand_id
1 'polypeptide(L)'
;DVVEAIDRSAFINSDLPIIISIENHCSLPQQRKMAEIFKTVFGEKLVARFLFETDFSDDPMLPSPDQLRRKVLLKNKKLKAHQTPVDILKQK
;
A
#
# COMPACT_ATOMS: atom_id res chain seq x y z
N ASP A 1 -8.14 13.29 9.62
CA ASP A 1 -8.28 12.81 11.01
C ASP A 1 -7.58 11.48 11.32
N VAL A 2 -8.22 10.31 11.14
CA VAL A 2 -7.64 9.02 11.61
C VAL A 2 -6.30 8.72 10.96
N VAL A 3 -6.19 8.92 9.64
CA VAL A 3 -4.94 8.68 8.90
C VAL A 3 -3.81 9.59 9.39
N GLU A 4 -4.12 10.85 9.71
CA GLU A 4 -3.12 11.80 10.25
C GLU A 4 -2.72 11.46 11.68
N ALA A 5 -3.66 10.97 12.50
CA ALA A 5 -3.35 10.50 13.85
C ALA A 5 -2.37 9.33 13.81
N ILE A 6 -2.57 8.38 12.89
CA ILE A 6 -1.61 7.30 12.63
C ILE A 6 -0.28 7.89 12.18
N ASP A 7 -0.27 8.81 11.22
CA ASP A 7 0.98 9.40 10.70
C ASP A 7 1.87 10.03 11.77
N ARG A 8 1.23 10.75 12.71
CA ARG A 8 1.91 11.42 13.83
C ARG A 8 2.43 10.44 14.88
N SER A 9 1.78 9.29 15.08
CA SER A 9 2.02 8.41 16.22
C SER A 9 2.72 7.09 15.88
N ALA A 10 2.61 6.61 14.64
CA ALA A 10 3.01 5.27 14.21
C ALA A 10 4.46 4.91 14.56
N PHE A 11 5.36 5.90 14.59
CA PHE A 11 6.79 5.68 14.77
C PHE A 11 7.41 6.42 15.97
N ILE A 12 6.60 6.82 16.96
CA ILE A 12 7.12 7.50 18.16
C ILE A 12 7.89 6.53 19.06
N ASN A 13 7.33 5.36 19.33
CA ASN A 13 7.89 4.40 20.29
C ASN A 13 8.69 3.27 19.65
N SER A 14 8.47 3.01 18.36
CA SER A 14 9.16 1.99 17.58
C SER A 14 9.18 2.43 16.13
N ASP A 15 10.32 2.30 15.47
CA ASP A 15 10.48 2.61 14.06
C ASP A 15 10.23 1.40 13.14
N LEU A 16 9.82 0.25 13.71
CA LEU A 16 9.42 -0.92 12.92
C LEU A 16 8.16 -0.64 12.08
N PRO A 17 7.96 -1.35 10.95
CA PRO A 17 6.83 -1.12 10.05
C PRO A 17 5.49 -1.35 10.74
N ILE A 18 4.48 -0.60 10.30
CA ILE A 18 3.08 -0.85 10.68
C ILE A 18 2.28 -1.42 9.50
N ILE A 19 1.29 -2.24 9.81
CA ILE A 19 0.34 -2.80 8.85
C ILE A 19 -1.06 -2.28 9.18
N ILE A 20 -1.66 -1.53 8.25
CA ILE A 20 -3.03 -1.05 8.37
C ILE A 20 -3.96 -2.08 7.71
N SER A 21 -4.73 -2.79 8.54
CA SER A 21 -5.79 -3.69 8.06
C SER A 21 -7.05 -2.89 7.74
N ILE A 22 -7.41 -2.81 6.46
CA ILE A 22 -8.56 -2.04 6.00
C ILE A 22 -9.76 -2.97 5.81
N GLU A 23 -10.86 -2.69 6.50
CA GLU A 23 -12.16 -3.28 6.23
C GLU A 23 -12.97 -2.32 5.34
N ASN A 24 -12.91 -2.55 4.03
CA ASN A 24 -13.41 -1.59 3.05
C ASN A 24 -14.87 -1.87 2.64
N HIS A 25 -15.77 -0.97 3.05
CA HIS A 25 -17.19 -0.95 2.64
C HIS A 25 -17.57 0.32 1.84
N CYS A 26 -16.57 1.06 1.35
CA CYS A 26 -16.77 2.32 0.63
C CYS A 26 -17.15 2.10 -0.84
N SER A 27 -17.86 3.05 -1.44
CA SER A 27 -18.08 3.10 -2.89
C SER A 27 -16.80 3.43 -3.66
N LEU A 28 -16.74 3.16 -4.96
CA LEU A 28 -15.54 3.45 -5.77
C LEU A 28 -15.07 4.92 -5.71
N PRO A 29 -15.93 5.95 -5.79
CA PRO A 29 -15.50 7.33 -5.61
C PRO A 29 -14.84 7.58 -4.25
N GLN A 30 -15.40 7.02 -3.18
CA GLN A 30 -14.83 7.14 -1.83
C GLN A 30 -13.54 6.33 -1.67
N GLN A 31 -13.41 5.18 -2.32
CA GLN A 31 -12.16 4.42 -2.35
C GLN A 31 -11.04 5.18 -3.04
N ARG A 32 -11.34 5.93 -4.12
CA ARG A 32 -10.36 6.85 -4.73
C ARG A 32 -9.94 7.92 -3.74
N LYS A 33 -10.91 8.50 -3.01
CA LYS A 33 -10.59 9.52 -2.00
C LYS A 33 -9.73 8.97 -0.87
N MET A 34 -10.03 7.76 -0.40
CA MET A 34 -9.23 7.05 0.59
C MET A 34 -7.79 6.83 0.09
N ALA A 35 -7.60 6.42 -1.16
CA ALA A 35 -6.28 6.27 -1.75
C ALA A 35 -5.50 7.60 -1.86
N GLU A 36 -6.17 8.70 -2.23
CA GLU A 36 -5.57 10.04 -2.21
C GLU A 36 -5.13 10.47 -0.81
N ILE A 37 -5.97 10.24 0.19
CA ILE A 37 -5.67 10.57 1.59
C ILE A 37 -4.44 9.78 2.06
N PHE A 38 -4.38 8.47 1.82
CA PHE A 38 -3.22 7.66 2.20
C PHE A 38 -1.93 8.15 1.54
N LYS A 39 -1.96 8.43 0.25
CA LYS A 39 -0.79 8.94 -0.48
C LYS A 39 -0.33 10.30 0.04
N THR A 40 -1.28 11.20 0.29
CA THR A 40 -0.99 12.58 0.72
C THR A 40 -0.46 12.60 2.16
N VAL A 41 -1.09 11.85 3.06
CA VAL A 41 -0.77 11.91 4.49
C VAL A 41 0.50 11.09 4.82
N PHE A 42 0.60 9.86 4.33
CA PHE A 42 1.77 9.02 4.65
C PHE A 42 2.99 9.32 3.77
N GLY A 43 2.80 9.92 2.59
CA GLY A 43 3.89 10.28 1.68
C GLY A 43 4.84 9.11 1.40
N GLU A 44 6.14 9.33 1.58
CA GLU A 44 7.18 8.33 1.33
C GLU A 44 7.20 7.16 2.33
N LYS A 45 6.49 7.29 3.46
CA LYS A 45 6.33 6.19 4.43
C LYS A 45 5.40 5.12 3.87
N LEU A 46 4.48 5.47 2.97
CA LEU A 46 3.58 4.50 2.33
C LEU A 46 4.33 3.61 1.34
N VAL A 47 4.23 2.30 1.53
CA VAL A 47 4.72 1.33 0.54
C VAL A 47 3.71 1.22 -0.60
N ALA A 48 3.98 1.93 -1.70
CA ALA A 48 3.13 1.94 -2.89
C ALA A 48 3.59 1.01 -4.03
N ARG A 49 4.77 0.39 -3.88
CA ARG A 49 5.40 -0.53 -4.84
C ARG A 49 6.35 -1.48 -4.09
N PHE A 50 6.76 -2.56 -4.73
CA PHE A 50 7.89 -3.38 -4.27
C PHE A 50 9.15 -2.51 -4.16
N LEU A 51 9.97 -2.77 -3.14
CA LEU A 51 11.07 -1.88 -2.76
C LEU A 51 12.44 -2.52 -2.93
N PHE A 52 12.52 -3.85 -2.96
CA PHE A 52 13.76 -4.59 -2.94
C PHE A 52 13.90 -5.46 -4.18
N GLU A 53 15.12 -5.66 -4.66
CA GLU A 53 15.39 -6.53 -5.81
C GLU A 53 15.00 -7.99 -5.52
N THR A 54 15.15 -8.42 -4.27
CA THR A 54 14.72 -9.75 -3.80
C THR A 54 13.21 -9.97 -3.89
N ASP A 55 12.40 -8.91 -4.04
CA ASP A 55 10.96 -9.06 -4.28
C ASP A 55 10.68 -9.68 -5.68
N PHE A 56 11.67 -9.70 -6.58
CA PHE A 56 11.57 -10.18 -7.96
C PHE A 56 12.41 -11.44 -8.24
N SER A 57 12.91 -12.12 -7.20
CA SER A 57 13.62 -13.38 -7.37
C SER A 57 12.67 -14.54 -7.71
N ASP A 58 13.22 -15.65 -8.18
CA ASP A 58 12.46 -16.86 -8.51
C ASP A 58 11.72 -17.47 -7.30
N ASP A 59 12.26 -17.27 -6.09
CA ASP A 59 11.64 -17.64 -4.80
C ASP A 59 11.59 -16.43 -3.87
N PRO A 60 10.60 -15.52 -4.04
CA PRO A 60 10.56 -14.27 -3.31
C PRO A 60 10.06 -14.47 -1.88
N MET A 61 10.83 -13.95 -0.92
CA MET A 61 10.45 -13.92 0.50
C MET A 61 10.06 -12.51 0.92
N LEU A 62 9.20 -12.42 1.95
CA LEU A 62 8.86 -11.11 2.51
C LEU A 62 10.12 -10.42 3.07
N PRO A 63 10.26 -9.09 2.88
CA PRO A 63 11.34 -8.34 3.49
C PRO A 63 11.28 -8.43 5.03
N SER A 64 12.45 -8.36 5.65
CA SER A 64 12.53 -8.31 7.11
C SER A 64 11.89 -7.01 7.65
N PRO A 65 11.41 -7.01 8.91
CA PRO A 65 10.90 -5.79 9.54
C PRO A 65 11.92 -4.65 9.57
N ASP A 66 13.21 -4.98 9.68
CA ASP A 66 14.31 -4.01 9.69
C ASP A 66 14.42 -3.25 8.35
N GLN A 67 14.31 -3.96 7.23
CA GLN A 67 14.33 -3.35 5.89
C GLN A 67 13.14 -2.40 5.66
N LEU A 68 12.05 -2.59 6.39
CA LEU A 68 10.80 -1.82 6.28
C LEU A 68 10.64 -0.79 7.41
N ARG A 69 11.72 -0.36 8.06
CA ARG A 69 11.66 0.69 9.08
C ARG A 69 10.94 1.95 8.57
N ARG A 70 10.07 2.49 9.41
CA ARG A 70 9.22 3.68 9.18
C ARG A 70 8.32 3.55 7.95
N LYS A 71 7.97 2.31 7.57
CA LYS A 71 7.05 2.04 6.47
C LYS A 71 5.65 1.69 6.93
N VAL A 72 4.66 2.11 6.15
CA VAL A 72 3.24 1.82 6.31
C VAL A 72 2.81 0.90 5.19
N LEU A 73 2.37 -0.30 5.55
CA LEU A 73 1.87 -1.33 4.65
C LEU A 73 0.34 -1.35 4.71
N LEU A 74 -0.33 -1.41 3.56
CA LEU A 74 -1.79 -1.54 3.50
C LEU A 74 -2.19 -2.98 3.24
N LYS A 75 -3.00 -3.55 4.14
CA LYS A 75 -3.63 -4.86 3.95
C LYS A 75 -5.09 -4.64 3.53
N ASN A 76 -5.33 -4.73 2.22
CA ASN A 76 -6.66 -4.61 1.60
C ASN A 76 -6.76 -5.54 0.37
N LYS A 77 -7.98 -5.76 -0.15
CA LYS A 77 -8.19 -6.50 -1.39
C LYS A 77 -7.47 -5.81 -2.57
N LYS A 78 -6.75 -6.59 -3.37
CA LYS A 78 -6.09 -6.14 -4.61
C LYS A 78 -6.82 -6.76 -5.80
N LEU A 79 -7.06 -5.96 -6.85
CA LEU A 79 -7.59 -6.48 -8.11
C LEU A 79 -6.59 -7.49 -8.71
N LYS A 80 -7.11 -8.54 -9.36
CA LYS A 80 -6.27 -9.51 -10.05
C LYS A 80 -5.48 -8.80 -11.16
N ALA A 81 -4.19 -9.11 -11.28
CA ALA A 81 -3.37 -8.60 -12.36
C ALA A 81 -3.90 -9.13 -13.70
N HIS A 82 -3.96 -8.26 -14.71
CA HIS A 82 -4.26 -8.67 -16.08
C HIS A 82 -3.07 -9.49 -16.62
N GLN A 83 -3.34 -10.70 -17.11
CA GLN A 83 -2.31 -11.66 -17.55
C GLN A 83 -1.82 -11.41 -18.98
N THR A 84 -2.60 -10.69 -19.79
CA THR A 84 -2.28 -10.33 -21.17
C THR A 84 -2.81 -8.93 -21.47
N PRO A 85 -2.15 -8.17 -22.36
CA PRO A 85 -2.79 -7.02 -22.98
C PRO A 85 -3.94 -7.56 -23.82
N VAL A 86 -5.18 -7.41 -23.34
CA VAL A 86 -6.34 -7.53 -24.23
C VAL A 86 -6.39 -6.21 -24.97
N ASP A 87 -6.25 -6.23 -26.29
CA ASP A 87 -6.36 -5.06 -27.16
C ASP A 87 -7.52 -4.15 -26.70
N ILE A 88 -7.20 -2.99 -26.11
CA ILE A 88 -8.16 -1.94 -25.72
C ILE A 88 -8.60 -1.17 -26.99
N LEU A 89 -8.82 -1.90 -28.08
CA LEU A 89 -9.35 -1.45 -29.35
C LEU A 89 -10.58 -2.31 -29.67
N LYS A 90 -11.68 -2.07 -28.95
CA LYS A 90 -13.08 -2.23 -29.41
C LYS A 90 -14.07 -1.98 -28.26
N GLN A 91 -14.06 -0.77 -27.72
CA GLN A 91 -15.26 -0.14 -27.17
C GLN A 91 -15.22 1.35 -27.55
N LYS A 92 -15.45 1.61 -28.85
CA LYS A 92 -16.07 2.83 -29.35
C LYS A 92 -17.41 2.42 -29.94
#